data_AF-A0A661VNR9-F1
#
_entry.id   AF-A0A661VNR9-F1
#
_cell.length_a   1.000
_cell.length_b   1.000
_cell.length_c   1.000
_cell.angle_alpha   90.00
_cell.angle_beta   90.00
_cell.angle_gamma   90.00
#
_symmetry.space_group_name_H-M   'P 1'
#
loop_
_entity.id
_entity.type
_entity.pdbx_description
1 polymer ?
#
loop_
_entity_poly.entity_id
_entity_poly.type
_entity_poly.pdbx_seq_one_letter_code
_entity_poly.pdbx_strand_id
1 'polypeptide(L)' 'MDAALRTRVKALAEMADGVQVIPLAAVRALEQEFGLSRRMVELVALEAGVLPRRYLRSYGTVGLAGQTKLLRST' A
#
# COMPACT_ATOMS: atom_id res chain seq x y z
N MET A 1 6.51 8.80 12.72
CA MET A 1 5.62 9.18 11.60
C MET A 1 4.94 7.95 10.99
N ASP A 2 5.67 6.84 10.79
CA ASP A 2 5.16 5.63 10.13
C ASP A 2 4.01 4.91 10.85
N ALA A 3 3.94 5.00 12.18
CA ALA A 3 2.88 4.34 12.94
C ALA A 3 1.48 4.89 12.65
N ALA A 4 1.33 6.22 12.52
CA ALA A 4 0.05 6.86 12.24
C ALA A 4 -0.43 6.54 10.81
N LEU A 5 0.47 6.65 9.84
CA LEU A 5 0.19 6.30 8.45
C LEU A 5 -0.19 4.82 8.31
N ARG A 6 0.55 3.91 8.97
CA ARG A 6 0.26 2.47 8.96
C ARG A 6 -1.14 2.17 9.51
N THR A 7 -1.54 2.81 10.61
CA THR A 7 -2.89 2.67 11.17
C THR A 7 -3.94 3.17 10.16
N ARG A 8 -3.70 4.31 9.52
CA ARG A 8 -4.64 4.89 8.56
C ARG A 8 -4.77 4.02 7.30
N VAL A 9 -3.66 3.49 6.79
CA VAL A 9 -3.64 2.54 5.68
C VAL A 9 -4.49 1.31 6.00
N LYS A 10 -4.30 0.69 7.18
CA LYS A 10 -5.10 -0.48 7.59
C LYS A 10 -6.57 -0.16 7.75
N ALA A 11 -6.91 1.03 8.26
CA ALA A 11 -8.29 1.47 8.43
C ALA A 11 -9.03 1.72 7.10
N LEU A 12 -8.29 2.09 6.04
CA LEU A 12 -8.82 2.32 4.69
C LEU A 12 -8.67 1.12 3.76
N ALA A 13 -8.10 0.02 4.26
CA ALA A 13 -7.92 -1.21 3.49
C ALA A 13 -9.24 -2.00 3.41
N GLU A 14 -9.52 -2.55 2.25
CA GLU A 14 -10.63 -3.47 1.97
C GLU A 14 -10.11 -4.88 1.71
N MET A 15 -10.91 -5.90 2.01
CA MET A 15 -10.56 -7.28 1.64
C MET A 15 -10.93 -7.51 0.17
N ALA A 16 -9.95 -7.95 -0.63
CA ALA A 16 -10.15 -8.38 -2.01
C ALA A 16 -9.32 -9.64 -2.27
N ASP A 17 -9.94 -10.67 -2.85
CA ASP A 17 -9.32 -11.97 -3.15
C ASP A 17 -8.56 -12.60 -1.97
N GLY A 18 -9.07 -12.41 -0.75
CA GLY A 18 -8.46 -12.94 0.49
C GLY A 18 -7.25 -12.15 1.00
N VAL A 19 -6.97 -10.96 0.44
CA VAL A 19 -5.84 -10.11 0.82
C VAL A 19 -6.34 -8.71 1.19
N GLN A 20 -5.65 -8.02 2.11
CA GLN A 20 -5.93 -6.62 2.41
C GLN A 20 -5.41 -5.74 1.28
N VAL A 21 -6.27 -4.88 0.74
CA VAL A 21 -5.99 -4.04 -0.41
C VAL A 21 -6.35 -2.58 -0.11
N ILE A 22 -5.49 -1.63 -0.48
CA ILE A 22 -5.80 -0.20 -0.41
C ILE A 22 -6.17 0.35 -1.80
N PRO A 23 -7.36 0.94 -1.99
CA PRO A 23 -7.78 1.52 -3.26
C PRO A 23 -7.02 2.82 -3.58
N LEU A 24 -6.93 3.16 -4.87
CA LEU A 24 -6.22 4.37 -5.32
C LEU A 24 -6.76 5.66 -4.69
N ALA A 25 -8.08 5.74 -4.47
CA ALA A 25 -8.70 6.90 -3.82
C ALA A 25 -8.19 7.09 -2.39
N ALA A 26 -8.06 6.00 -1.62
CA ALA A 26 -7.50 6.03 -0.27
C ALA A 26 -6.01 6.40 -0.28
N VAL A 27 -5.22 5.87 -1.22
CA VAL A 27 -3.82 6.28 -1.39
C VAL A 27 -3.71 7.79 -1.63
N ARG A 28 -4.52 8.34 -2.53
CA ARG A 28 -4.54 9.79 -2.82
C ARG A 28 -4.94 10.65 -1.62
N ALA A 29 -5.90 10.18 -0.83
CA ALA A 29 -6.28 10.86 0.41
C ALA A 29 -5.12 10.91 1.40
N LEU A 30 -4.39 9.80 1.55
CA LEU A 30 -3.20 9.72 2.41
C LEU A 30 -2.03 10.57 1.90
N GLU A 31 -1.83 10.67 0.58
CA GLU A 31 -0.83 11.58 -0.01
C GLU A 31 -1.08 13.02 0.43
N GLN A 32 -2.34 13.47 0.39
CA GLN A 32 -2.75 14.82 0.78
C GLN A 32 -2.71 15.01 2.31
N GLU A 33 -3.19 14.03 3.08
CA GLU A 33 -3.26 14.08 4.54
C GLU A 33 -1.87 14.13 5.19
N PHE A 34 -0.91 13.34 4.67
CA PHE A 34 0.43 13.23 5.24
C PHE A 34 1.48 14.04 4.48
N GLY A 35 1.14 14.66 3.35
CA GLY A 35 2.08 15.40 2.50
C GLY A 35 3.16 14.50 1.91
N LEU A 36 2.85 13.24 1.64
CA LEU A 36 3.80 12.22 1.17
C LEU A 36 3.59 11.89 -0.30
N SER A 37 4.66 11.44 -0.95
CA SER A 37 4.56 10.91 -2.31
C SER A 37 3.80 9.59 -2.31
N ARG A 38 3.09 9.32 -3.41
CA ARG A 38 2.44 8.03 -3.68
C ARG A 38 3.30 6.83 -3.33
N ARG A 39 4.56 6.90 -3.75
CA ARG A 39 5.56 5.85 -3.54
C ARG A 39 5.77 5.57 -2.06
N MET A 40 5.87 6.60 -1.23
CA MET A 40 6.06 6.44 0.21
C MET A 40 4.82 5.80 0.85
N VAL A 41 3.62 6.27 0.49
CA VAL A 41 2.35 5.71 0.98
C VAL A 41 2.22 4.23 0.60
N GLU A 42 2.53 3.88 -0.64
CA GLU A 42 2.47 2.51 -1.13
C GLU A 42 3.53 1.60 -0.48
N LEU A 43 4.72 2.13 -0.22
CA LEU A 43 5.78 1.40 0.49
C LEU A 43 5.36 1.09 1.94
N VAL A 44 4.81 2.08 2.65
CA VAL A 44 4.28 1.87 4.01
C VAL A 44 3.09 0.91 4.01
N ALA A 45 2.24 0.94 2.97
CA ALA A 45 1.17 -0.02 2.82
C ALA A 45 1.69 -1.44 2.67
N LEU A 46 2.66 -1.66 1.78
CA LEU A 46 3.28 -2.97 1.59
C LEU A 46 3.94 -3.48 2.86
N GLU A 47 4.65 -2.62 3.60
CA GLU A 47 5.23 -2.97 4.92
C GLU A 47 4.18 -3.25 6.00
N ALA A 48 2.98 -2.68 5.87
CA ALA A 48 1.84 -2.94 6.74
C ALA A 48 1.11 -4.25 6.42
N GLY A 49 1.51 -4.95 5.35
CA GLY A 49 0.81 -6.12 4.81
C GLY A 49 -0.42 -5.76 3.96
N VAL A 50 -0.55 -4.50 3.56
CA VAL A 50 -1.67 -4.00 2.74
C VAL A 50 -1.19 -3.75 1.32
N LEU A 51 -1.87 -4.36 0.36
CA LEU A 51 -1.50 -4.31 -1.04
C LEU A 51 -2.15 -3.12 -1.75
N PRO A 52 -1.43 -2.24 -2.44
CA PRO A 52 -2.05 -1.30 -3.37
C PRO A 52 -2.88 -2.04 -4.43
N ARG A 53 -4.13 -1.61 -4.68
CA ARG A 53 -5.07 -2.31 -5.60
C ARG A 53 -4.50 -2.56 -7.00
N ARG A 54 -3.64 -1.67 -7.49
CA ARG A 54 -2.95 -1.85 -8.79
C ARG A 54 -2.04 -3.09 -8.84
N TYR A 55 -1.58 -3.57 -7.69
CA TYR A 55 -0.69 -4.71 -7.57
C TYR A 55 -1.42 -6.02 -7.29
N LEU A 56 -2.75 -5.99 -7.09
CA LEU A 56 -3.55 -7.20 -6.91
C LEU A 56 -3.39 -8.16 -8.09
N ARG A 57 -3.32 -7.63 -9.32
CA ARG A 57 -3.12 -8.42 -10.54
C ARG A 57 -1.78 -9.14 -10.61
N SER A 58 -0.72 -8.56 -10.03
CA SER A 58 0.63 -9.12 -10.03
C SER A 58 1.00 -9.79 -8.71
N TYR A 59 0.07 -9.82 -7.75
CA TYR A 59 0.30 -10.35 -6.41
C TYR A 59 0.66 -11.84 -6.44
N GLY A 60 -0.07 -12.65 -7.21
CA GLY A 60 0.18 -14.09 -7.33
C GLY A 60 1.54 -14.45 -7.94
N THR A 61 2.21 -13.51 -8.61
CA THR A 61 3.50 -13.73 -9.26
C THR A 61 4.67 -13.20 -8.43
N VAL A 62 4.51 -12.04 -7.78
CA VAL A 62 5.62 -11.31 -7.14
C VAL A 62 5.53 -11.35 -5.60
N GLY A 63 4.33 -11.50 -5.04
CA GLY A 63 4.06 -11.40 -3.61
C GLY A 63 4.32 -9.98 -3.04
N LEU A 64 3.98 -9.79 -1.76
CA LEU A 64 4.17 -8.51 -1.05
C LEU A 64 5.66 -8.12 -0.96
N ALA A 65 6.53 -9.05 -0.54
CA ALA A 65 7.95 -8.77 -0.35
C ALA A 65 8.67 -8.43 -1.67
N GLY A 66 8.31 -9.10 -2.77
CA GLY A 66 8.86 -8.80 -4.08
C GLY A 66 8.45 -7.41 -4.57
N GLN A 67 7.21 -6.99 -4.30
CA GLN A 67 6.74 -5.65 -4.65
C GLN A 67 7.45 -4.56 -3.87
N THR A 68 7.67 -4.76 -2.57
CA THR A 68 8.47 -3.81 -1.75
C THR A 68 9.88 -3.66 -2.31
N LYS A 69 10.51 -4.79 -2.69
CA LYS A 69 11.86 -4.78 -3.26
C LYS A 69 11.92 -4.05 -4.60
N LEU A 70 10.97 -4.32 -5.50
CA LEU A 70 10.86 -3.63 -6.79
C LEU A 70 10.64 -2.12 -6.61
N LEU A 71 9.73 -1.74 -5.70
CA LEU A 71 9.41 -0.34 -5.44
C LEU A 71 10.59 0.41 -4.79
N ARG A 72 11.46 -0.27 -4.05
CA ARG A 72 12.71 0.31 -3.51
C ARG A 72 13.82 0.40 -4.56
N SER A 73 13.79 -0.42 -5.60
CA SER A 73 14.81 -0.49 -6.65
C SER A 73 14.58 0.45 -7.83
N THR A 74 13.38 1.03 -7.95
CA THR A 74 13.03 2.08 -8.94
C THR A 74 13.24 3.46 -8.33
#